data_AF-A0A941A1C7-F1
#
_entry.id   AF-A0A941A1C7-F1
#
_cell.length_a   1.000
_cell.length_b   1.000
_cell.length_c   1.000
_cell.angle_alpha   90.00
_cell.angle_beta   90.00
_cell.angle_gamma   90.00
#
_symmetry.space_group_name_H-M   'P 1'
#
loop_
_entity.id
_entity.type
_entity.pdbx_description
1 polymer ?
#
loop_
_entity_poly.entity_id
_entity_poly.type
_entity_poly.pdbx_seq_one_letter_code
_entity_poly.pdbx_strand_id
1 'polypeptide(L)'
;MPDTMEELLALKGVGRKTANLVLTIGFGKPGICVDTHVHRISNRLGIVTAKTPEQTEFALRQVLPARHWIPYNDLLVTFGQNVCKPISPLCSMCPVAAMCQQIGVGRRR
;
A
#
# COMPACT_ATOMS: atom_id res chain seq x y z
N MET A 1 -17.73 8.64 18.39
CA MET A 1 -16.82 7.51 18.08
C MET A 1 -15.42 8.09 18.04
N PRO A 2 -14.40 7.48 18.66
CA PRO A 2 -13.05 8.05 18.75
C PRO A 2 -12.42 8.19 17.36
N ASP A 3 -11.73 9.30 17.13
CA ASP A 3 -11.22 9.71 15.82
C ASP A 3 -9.69 9.76 15.79
N THR A 4 -9.01 9.22 16.80
CA THR A 4 -7.55 9.10 16.83
C THR A 4 -7.09 7.64 16.89
N MET A 5 -5.87 7.37 16.41
CA MET A 5 -5.28 6.04 16.39
C MET A 5 -5.09 5.47 17.81
N GLU A 6 -4.66 6.29 18.76
CA GLU A 6 -4.43 5.87 20.14
C GLU A 6 -5.74 5.49 20.84
N GLU A 7 -6.79 6.29 20.66
CA GLU A 7 -8.10 5.98 21.24
C GLU A 7 -8.74 4.73 20.62
N LEU A 8 -8.57 4.52 19.30
CA LEU A 8 -9.09 3.33 18.64
C LEU A 8 -8.32 2.07 19.06
N LEU A 9 -7.00 2.15 19.26
CA LEU A 9 -6.19 1.05 19.77
C LEU A 9 -6.46 0.72 21.24
N ALA A 10 -7.00 1.67 22.02
CA ALA A 10 -7.42 1.44 23.39
C ALA A 10 -8.71 0.58 23.48
N LEU A 11 -9.44 0.40 22.38
CA LEU A 11 -10.65 -0.42 22.35
C LEU A 11 -10.31 -1.91 22.31
N LYS A 12 -10.87 -2.67 23.26
CA LYS A 12 -10.67 -4.12 23.36
C LYS A 12 -11.16 -4.81 22.08
N GLY A 13 -10.26 -5.48 21.37
CA GLY A 13 -10.56 -6.17 20.10
C GLY A 13 -10.28 -5.34 18.83
N VAL A 14 -9.83 -4.08 18.96
CA VAL A 14 -9.46 -3.23 17.83
C VAL A 14 -7.95 -3.28 17.62
N GLY A 15 -7.53 -3.98 16.56
CA GLY A 15 -6.15 -3.92 16.08
C GLY A 15 -5.91 -2.71 15.17
N ARG A 16 -4.64 -2.40 14.91
CA ARG A 16 -4.21 -1.25 14.10
C ARG A 16 -4.84 -1.21 12.71
N LYS A 17 -5.07 -2.36 12.09
CA LYS A 17 -5.79 -2.48 10.80
C LYS A 17 -7.23 -1.97 10.89
N THR A 18 -7.96 -2.38 11.92
CA THR A 18 -9.35 -1.96 12.14
C THR A 18 -9.42 -0.48 12.48
N ALA A 19 -8.50 0.01 13.31
CA ALA A 19 -8.38 1.44 13.63
C ALA A 19 -8.13 2.29 12.37
N ASN A 20 -7.19 1.90 11.51
CA ASN A 20 -6.94 2.58 10.23
C ASN A 20 -8.17 2.61 9.32
N LEU A 21 -8.96 1.54 9.30
CA LEU A 21 -10.18 1.47 8.50
C LEU A 21 -11.24 2.47 9.00
N VAL A 22 -11.42 2.56 10.31
CA VAL A 22 -12.35 3.50 10.95
C VAL A 22 -11.93 4.95 10.71
N LEU A 23 -10.63 5.28 10.83
CA LEU A 23 -10.13 6.64 10.57
C LEU A 23 -10.25 7.03 9.10
N THR A 24 -9.90 6.13 8.20
CA THR A 24 -9.82 6.46 6.77
C THR A 24 -11.20 6.44 6.11
N ILE A 25 -12.00 5.40 6.35
CA ILE A 25 -13.33 5.24 5.75
C ILE A 25 -14.40 5.94 6.59
N GLY A 26 -14.35 5.79 7.91
CA GLY A 26 -15.37 6.32 8.82
C GLY A 26 -15.24 7.83 9.09
N PHE A 27 -14.03 8.37 9.09
CA PHE A 27 -13.78 9.79 9.36
C PHE A 27 -13.18 10.56 8.19
N GLY A 28 -12.95 9.91 7.05
CA GLY A 28 -12.34 10.56 5.87
C GLY A 28 -10.94 11.11 6.15
N LYS A 29 -10.27 10.64 7.20
CA LYS A 29 -8.92 11.11 7.53
C LYS A 29 -7.94 10.57 6.50
N PRO A 30 -6.98 11.38 6.04
CA PRO A 30 -6.01 10.94 5.06
C PRO A 30 -5.17 9.79 5.63
N GLY A 31 -5.32 8.61 5.05
CA GLY A 31 -4.61 7.39 5.42
C GLY A 31 -4.24 6.59 4.17
N ILE A 32 -3.09 5.92 4.22
CA ILE A 32 -2.66 5.02 3.16
C ILE A 32 -2.96 3.60 3.63
N CYS A 33 -3.99 2.98 3.08
CA CYS A 33 -4.29 1.57 3.35
C CYS A 33 -3.22 0.71 2.66
N VAL A 34 -2.30 0.15 3.44
CA VAL A 34 -1.30 -0.79 2.92
C VAL A 34 -1.81 -2.22 3.06
N ASP A 35 -2.14 -2.83 1.93
CA ASP A 35 -2.40 -4.27 1.83
C ASP A 35 -1.20 -5.00 1.17
N THR A 36 -1.39 -6.27 0.82
CA THR A 36 -0.33 -7.07 0.19
C THR A 36 0.03 -6.58 -1.22
N HIS A 37 -0.89 -5.94 -1.94
CA HIS A 37 -0.62 -5.36 -3.26
C HIS A 37 0.21 -4.10 -3.12
N VAL A 38 -0.23 -3.16 -2.28
CA VAL A 38 0.47 -1.90 -2.01
C VAL A 38 1.88 -2.17 -1.49
N HIS A 39 2.02 -3.05 -0.49
CA HIS A 39 3.32 -3.41 0.08
C HIS A 39 4.26 -4.01 -0.97
N ARG A 40 3.80 -5.05 -1.70
CA ARG A 40 4.63 -5.74 -2.69
C ARG A 40 5.02 -4.83 -3.85
N ILE A 41 4.05 -4.10 -4.41
CA ILE A 41 4.26 -3.33 -5.63
C ILE A 41 5.11 -2.10 -5.34
N SER A 42 4.87 -1.40 -4.22
CA SER A 42 5.68 -0.23 -3.85
C SER A 42 7.15 -0.60 -3.61
N ASN A 43 7.42 -1.76 -2.98
CA ASN A 43 8.78 -2.28 -2.84
C ASN A 43 9.38 -2.70 -4.19
N ARG A 44 8.63 -3.40 -5.06
CA ARG A 44 9.11 -3.80 -6.39
C ARG A 44 9.47 -2.62 -7.29
N LEU A 45 8.65 -1.57 -7.25
CA LEU A 45 8.90 -0.35 -8.00
C LEU A 45 10.13 0.40 -7.48
N GLY A 46 10.57 0.13 -6.24
CA GLY A 46 11.66 0.86 -5.60
C GLY A 46 11.23 2.21 -5.02
N ILE A 47 9.91 2.44 -4.86
CA ILE A 47 9.37 3.67 -4.24
C ILE A 47 9.68 3.69 -2.74
N VAL A 48 9.65 2.52 -2.12
CA VAL A 48 9.97 2.33 -0.70
C VAL A 48 10.86 1.12 -0.52
N THR A 49 11.61 1.09 0.59
CA THR A 49 12.33 -0.09 1.06
C THR A 49 11.85 -0.42 2.47
N ALA A 50 10.90 -1.34 2.57
CA ALA A 50 10.21 -1.65 3.82
C ALA A 50 10.01 -3.16 3.99
N LYS A 51 10.23 -3.66 5.20
CA LYS A 51 10.06 -5.09 5.52
C LYS A 51 8.66 -5.43 5.99
N THR A 52 7.90 -4.43 6.49
CA THR A 52 6.53 -4.63 6.99
C THR A 52 5.54 -3.65 6.33
N PRO A 53 4.24 -3.98 6.32
CA PRO A 53 3.20 -3.07 5.84
C PRO A 53 3.19 -1.72 6.58
N GLU A 54 3.44 -1.72 7.89
CA GLU A 54 3.49 -0.50 8.69
C GLU A 54 4.65 0.39 8.25
N GLN A 55 5.84 -0.18 8.04
CA GLN A 55 6.99 0.57 7.51
C GLN A 55 6.72 1.13 6.12
N THR A 56 5.96 0.39 5.30
CA THR A 56 5.55 0.84 3.96
C THR A 56 4.60 2.03 4.07
N GLU A 57 3.66 2.01 5.00
CA GLU A 57 2.74 3.12 5.24
C GLU A 57 3.50 4.39 5.59
N PHE A 58 4.40 4.31 6.59
CA PHE A 58 5.21 5.46 6.99
C PHE A 58 6.09 5.98 5.86
N ALA A 59 6.74 5.08 5.10
CA ALA A 59 7.57 5.48 3.97
C ALA A 59 6.74 6.13 2.85
N LEU A 60 5.58 5.58 2.51
CA LEU A 60 4.70 6.16 1.49
C LEU A 60 4.17 7.53 1.89
N ARG A 61 3.88 7.78 3.18
CA ARG A 61 3.47 9.12 3.65
C ARG A 61 4.53 10.20 3.40
N GLN A 62 5.82 9.83 3.35
CA GLN A 62 6.92 10.77 3.07
C GLN A 62 7.13 11.05 1.58
N VAL A 63 6.74 10.11 0.71
CA VAL A 63 7.04 10.17 -0.73
C VAL A 63 5.82 10.52 -1.57
N LEU A 64 4.63 10.05 -1.15
CA LEU A 64 3.39 10.19 -1.91
C LEU A 64 2.64 11.46 -1.49
N PRO A 65 2.29 12.38 -2.42
CA PRO A 65 1.46 13.53 -2.09
C PRO A 65 0.09 13.12 -1.53
N ALA A 66 -0.40 13.84 -0.52
CA ALA A 66 -1.63 13.53 0.22
C ALA A 66 -2.86 13.28 -0.67
N ARG A 67 -2.97 13.98 -1.80
CA ARG A 67 -4.05 13.81 -2.80
C ARG A 67 -4.17 12.38 -3.36
N HIS A 68 -3.10 11.59 -3.31
CA HIS A 68 -3.10 10.23 -3.83
C HIS A 68 -3.31 9.16 -2.76
N TRP A 69 -3.33 9.49 -1.46
CA TRP A 69 -3.31 8.48 -0.40
C TRP A 69 -4.50 7.52 -0.45
N ILE A 70 -5.68 8.04 -0.76
CA ILE A 70 -6.92 7.26 -0.91
C ILE A 70 -6.88 6.42 -2.21
N PRO A 71 -6.74 6.99 -3.42
CA PRO A 71 -6.81 6.21 -4.66
C PRO A 71 -5.63 5.26 -4.86
N TYR A 72 -4.52 5.42 -4.13
CA TYR A 72 -3.32 4.60 -4.31
C TYR A 72 -3.59 3.11 -4.06
N ASN A 73 -4.41 2.77 -3.05
CA ASN A 73 -4.73 1.38 -2.76
C ASN A 73 -5.49 0.73 -3.93
N ASP A 74 -6.61 1.32 -4.33
CA ASP A 74 -7.49 0.78 -5.40
C ASP A 74 -6.71 0.57 -6.70
N LEU A 75 -5.90 1.57 -7.09
CA LEU A 75 -5.04 1.49 -8.28
C LEU A 75 -4.08 0.29 -8.22
N LEU A 76 -3.41 0.10 -7.08
CA LEU A 76 -2.44 -0.97 -6.91
C LEU A 76 -3.06 -2.35 -6.75
N VAL A 77 -4.27 -2.45 -6.21
CA VAL A 77 -5.03 -3.70 -6.17
C VAL A 77 -5.33 -4.16 -7.59
N THR A 78 -5.96 -3.32 -8.41
CA THR A 78 -6.28 -3.65 -9.81
C THR A 78 -5.01 -3.95 -10.61
N PHE A 79 -3.98 -3.14 -10.45
CA PHE A 79 -2.70 -3.34 -11.14
C PHE A 79 -2.00 -4.64 -10.70
N GLY A 80 -2.03 -4.96 -9.41
CA GLY A 80 -1.40 -6.16 -8.85
C GLY A 80 -2.11 -7.46 -9.21
N GLN A 81 -3.42 -7.42 -9.43
CA GLN A 81 -4.21 -8.56 -9.88
C GLN A 81 -3.98 -8.86 -11.37
N ASN A 82 -3.87 -7.82 -12.20
CA ASN A 82 -3.82 -7.98 -13.66
C ASN A 82 -2.39 -8.02 -14.22
N VAL A 83 -1.47 -7.20 -13.71
CA VAL A 83 -0.14 -6.99 -14.28
C VAL A 83 0.97 -7.42 -13.31
N CYS A 84 1.08 -6.78 -12.14
CA CYS A 84 2.17 -7.03 -11.18
C CYS A 84 1.86 -8.22 -10.24
N LYS A 85 1.64 -9.38 -10.85
CA LYS A 85 1.29 -10.64 -10.17
C LYS A 85 2.40 -11.10 -9.21
N PRO A 86 2.07 -11.81 -8.11
CA PRO A 86 3.04 -12.19 -7.08
C PRO A 86 4.14 -13.14 -7.59
N ILE A 87 3.79 -14.15 -8.38
CA ILE A 87 4.74 -15.20 -8.80
C ILE A 87 5.47 -14.85 -10.10
N SER A 88 4.74 -14.37 -11.11
CA SER A 88 5.28 -14.05 -12.43
C SER A 88 4.54 -12.84 -12.99
N PRO A 89 4.98 -11.60 -12.65
CA PRO A 89 4.40 -10.38 -13.17
C PRO A 89 4.62 -10.27 -14.68
N LEU A 90 3.67 -9.61 -15.35
CA LEU A 90 3.68 -9.35 -16.79
C LEU A 90 4.43 -8.04 -17.07
N CYS A 91 5.75 -8.06 -16.82
CA CYS A 91 6.62 -6.91 -17.01
C CYS A 91 6.74 -6.48 -18.47
N SER A 92 6.62 -7.38 -19.46
CA SER A 92 6.68 -7.03 -20.88
C SER A 92 5.56 -6.09 -21.32
N MET A 93 4.38 -6.21 -20.72
CA MET A 93 3.21 -5.35 -20.98
C MET A 93 2.95 -4.32 -19.87
N CYS A 94 3.89 -4.18 -18.93
CA CYS A 94 3.72 -3.29 -17.80
C CYS A 94 3.95 -1.83 -18.23
N PRO A 95 2.97 -0.93 -18.06
CA PRO A 95 3.08 0.46 -18.53
C PRO A 95 4.17 1.26 -17.81
N VAL A 96 4.58 0.82 -16.63
CA VAL A 96 5.61 1.46 -15.79
C VAL A 96 6.90 0.64 -15.74
N ALA A 97 7.10 -0.32 -16.65
CA ALA A 97 8.28 -1.19 -16.66
C ALA A 97 9.60 -0.41 -16.73
N ALA A 98 9.64 0.65 -17.55
CA ALA A 98 10.83 1.49 -17.72
C ALA A 98 11.25 2.25 -16.45
N MET A 99 10.31 2.48 -15.52
CA MET A 99 10.54 3.18 -14.25
C MET A 99 10.62 2.22 -13.05
N CYS A 100 10.40 0.92 -13.28
CA CYS A 100 10.33 -0.08 -12.23
C CYS A 100 11.71 -0.67 -11.98
N GLN A 101 12.18 -0.61 -10.73
CA GLN A 101 13.45 -1.25 -10.34
C GLN A 101 13.37 -2.77 -10.25
N GLN A 102 12.16 -3.34 -10.28
CA GLN A 102 11.90 -4.79 -10.29
C GLN A 102 12.54 -5.53 -9.10
N ILE A 103 12.64 -4.86 -7.94
CA ILE A 103 13.29 -5.40 -6.73
C ILE A 103 12.57 -6.67 -6.28
N GLY A 104 13.32 -7.76 -6.09
CA GLY A 104 12.77 -9.05 -5.66
C GLY A 104 11.88 -9.75 -6.70
N VAL A 105 11.93 -9.34 -7.97
CA VAL A 105 11.25 -10.04 -9.07
C VAL A 105 12.20 -11.09 -9.65
N GLY A 106 11.97 -12.37 -9.32
CA GLY A 106 12.74 -13.48 -9.88
C GLY A 106 12.33 -13.84 -11.31
N ARG A 107 11.14 -14.43 -11.47
CA ARG A 107 10.59 -14.80 -12.80
C ARG A 107 9.62 -13.73 -13.28
N ARG A 108 9.73 -13.30 -14.54
CA ARG A 108 8.81 -12.33 -15.17
C ARG A 108 8.44 -12.76 -16.59
N ARG A 109 7.28 -12.30 -17.05
CA ARG A 109 6.80 -12.44 -18.42
C ARG A 109 6.66 -11.08 -19.07
#